data_AF-A0A7X8TUF5-F1
#
_entry.id   AF-A0A7X8TUF5-F1
#
_cell.length_a   1.000
_cell.length_b   1.000
_cell.length_c   1.000
_cell.angle_alpha   90.00
_cell.angle_beta   90.00
_cell.angle_gamma   90.00
#
_symmetry.space_group_name_H-M   'P 1'
#
loop_
_entity.id
_entity.type
_entity.pdbx_description
1 polymer ?
#
loop_
_entity_poly.entity_id
_entity_poly.type
_entity_poly.pdbx_seq_one_letter_code
_entity_poly.pdbx_strand_id
1 'polypeptide(L)'
;MVDSYSLPGWAWLLIFIFALIGMINIYLAFKGESEEPEFKSYVEDFMYGAKWRWSWIGNQISNVWCFCPRCDAILVYDDSSCRSFYSDANKTDFICENCSRNVVASISGGNKDYATGAVEREIDRRIRTGEYKKH
;
A
#
# COMPACT_ATOMS: atom_id res chain seq x y z
N MET A 1 52.73 10.55 -36.76
CA MET A 1 52.73 9.08 -36.63
C MET A 1 51.99 8.77 -35.35
N VAL A 2 50.87 8.06 -35.42
CA VAL A 2 50.14 7.63 -34.22
C VAL A 2 50.73 6.29 -33.83
N ASP A 3 51.60 6.29 -32.82
CA ASP A 3 52.19 5.04 -32.32
C ASP A 3 51.08 4.14 -31.80
N SER A 4 50.99 2.95 -32.39
CA SER A 4 50.02 1.92 -31.99
C SER A 4 50.64 1.11 -30.86
N TYR A 5 50.34 1.47 -29.61
CA TYR A 5 50.78 0.72 -28.45
C TYR A 5 49.88 -0.50 -28.25
N SER A 6 50.36 -1.68 -28.62
CA SER A 6 49.71 -2.95 -28.29
C SER A 6 50.00 -3.29 -26.83
N LEU A 7 48.97 -3.35 -25.99
CA LEU A 7 49.10 -3.79 -24.61
C LEU A 7 49.60 -5.26 -24.57
N PRO A 8 50.56 -5.58 -23.69
CA PRO A 8 51.02 -6.95 -23.52
C PRO A 8 49.88 -7.83 -22.98
N GLY A 9 49.86 -9.11 -23.36
CA GLY A 9 48.73 -10.01 -23.06
C GLY A 9 48.36 -10.12 -21.58
N TRP A 10 49.33 -9.96 -20.67
CA TRP A 10 49.08 -9.97 -19.22
C TRP A 10 48.24 -8.76 -18.75
N ALA A 11 48.35 -7.60 -19.41
CA ALA A 11 47.57 -6.41 -19.09
C ALA A 11 46.10 -6.60 -19.48
N TRP A 12 45.83 -7.28 -20.59
CA TRP A 12 44.47 -7.67 -20.99
C TRP A 12 43.82 -8.63 -19.99
N LEU A 13 44.58 -9.59 -19.44
CA LEU A 13 44.09 -10.48 -18.40
C LEU A 13 43.67 -9.71 -17.14
N LEU A 14 44.46 -8.72 -16.71
CA LEU A 14 44.12 -7.89 -15.55
C LEU A 14 42.86 -7.05 -15.80
N ILE A 15 42.76 -6.40 -16.97
CA ILE A 15 41.56 -5.63 -17.35
C ILE A 15 40.33 -6.54 -17.36
N PHE A 16 40.45 -7.74 -17.91
CA PHE A 16 39.36 -8.71 -17.94
C PHE A 16 38.93 -9.13 -16.53
N ILE A 17 39.87 -9.40 -15.63
CA ILE A 17 39.58 -9.76 -14.23
C ILE A 17 38.85 -8.61 -13.52
N PHE A 18 39.32 -7.37 -13.64
CA PHE A 18 38.66 -6.22 -13.03
C PHE A 18 37.27 -5.96 -13.62
N ALA A 19 37.11 -6.10 -14.93
CA ALA A 19 35.83 -5.97 -15.60
C ALA A 19 34.84 -7.05 -15.12
N LEU A 20 35.31 -8.28 -14.94
CA LEU A 20 34.50 -9.40 -14.48
C LEU A 20 34.08 -9.24 -13.01
N ILE A 21 34.99 -8.78 -12.14
CA ILE A 21 34.66 -8.41 -10.75
C ILE A 21 33.63 -7.28 -10.73
N GLY A 22 33.81 -6.24 -11.56
CA GLY A 22 32.87 -5.14 -11.70
C GLY A 22 31.48 -5.61 -12.15
N MET A 23 31.41 -6.45 -13.18
CA MET A 23 30.16 -7.03 -13.66
C MET A 23 29.47 -7.89 -12.60
N ILE A 24 30.22 -8.70 -11.83
CA ILE A 24 29.65 -9.49 -10.74
C ILE A 24 29.07 -8.58 -9.65
N ASN A 25 29.79 -7.54 -9.24
CA ASN A 25 29.30 -6.60 -8.22
C ASN A 25 28.04 -5.84 -8.67
N ILE A 26 28.02 -5.41 -9.94
CA ILE A 26 26.85 -4.76 -10.54
C ILE A 26 25.67 -5.75 -10.57
N TYR A 27 25.91 -6.99 -11.01
CA TYR A 27 24.89 -8.03 -11.04
C TYR A 27 24.36 -8.35 -9.64
N LEU A 28 25.22 -8.45 -8.63
CA LEU A 28 24.81 -8.68 -7.24
C LEU A 28 24.05 -7.49 -6.65
N ALA A 29 24.40 -6.25 -7.01
CA ALA A 29 23.67 -5.07 -6.60
C ALA A 29 22.27 -5.01 -7.21
N PHE A 30 22.11 -5.44 -8.47
CA PHE A 30 20.79 -5.56 -9.12
C PHE A 30 19.99 -6.78 -8.66
N LYS A 31 20.67 -7.90 -8.34
CA LYS A 31 20.05 -9.13 -7.82
C LYS A 31 19.77 -9.05 -6.31
N GLY A 32 20.29 -8.04 -5.63
CA GLY A 32 19.76 -7.61 -4.35
C GLY A 32 18.34 -7.09 -4.55
N GLU A 33 17.42 -8.00 -4.86
CA GLU A 33 15.99 -7.78 -4.74
C GLU A 33 15.82 -7.25 -3.33
N SER A 34 15.45 -5.98 -3.23
CA SER A 34 14.87 -5.49 -1.99
C SER A 34 13.64 -6.35 -1.79
N GLU A 35 13.73 -7.35 -0.91
CA GLU A 35 12.56 -8.12 -0.50
C GLU A 35 11.46 -7.11 -0.23
N GLU A 36 10.37 -7.21 -0.99
CA GLU A 36 9.28 -6.26 -0.84
C GLU A 36 8.85 -6.30 0.64
N PRO A 37 8.66 -5.13 1.28
CA PRO A 37 8.29 -5.09 2.67
C PRO A 37 7.09 -6.01 2.94
N GLU A 38 7.20 -6.86 3.96
CA GLU A 38 6.18 -7.87 4.31
C GLU A 38 4.76 -7.29 4.41
N PHE A 39 4.65 -6.04 4.89
CA PHE A 39 3.37 -5.33 5.01
C PHE A 39 2.66 -5.13 3.66
N LYS A 40 3.33 -5.24 2.51
CA LYS A 40 2.68 -5.12 1.20
C LYS A 40 1.70 -6.26 0.91
N SER A 41 1.83 -7.39 1.62
CA SER A 41 0.84 -8.48 1.57
C SER A 41 -0.43 -8.21 2.38
N TYR A 42 -0.37 -7.25 3.32
CA TYR A 42 -1.52 -6.80 4.11
C TYR A 42 -2.34 -5.81 3.26
N VAL A 43 -3.42 -6.31 2.67
CA VAL A 43 -4.27 -5.60 1.69
C VAL A 43 -5.76 -5.62 2.02
N GLU A 44 -6.15 -6.33 3.07
CA GLU A 44 -7.52 -6.31 3.59
C GLU A 44 -7.52 -6.51 5.11
N ASP A 45 -8.52 -5.96 5.80
CA ASP A 45 -8.77 -6.19 7.23
C ASP A 45 -10.20 -5.79 7.61
N PHE A 46 -10.69 -6.29 8.74
CA PHE A 46 -11.94 -5.89 9.35
C PHE A 46 -11.72 -4.74 10.34
N MET A 47 -12.23 -3.56 9.99
CA MET A 47 -12.05 -2.31 10.74
C MET A 47 -13.34 -1.52 10.75
N TYR A 48 -13.65 -0.84 11.86
CA TYR A 48 -14.84 0.01 11.98
C TYR A 48 -16.18 -0.68 11.62
N GLY A 49 -16.26 -2.02 11.78
CA GLY A 49 -17.47 -2.79 11.49
C GLY A 49 -17.66 -3.21 10.02
N ALA A 50 -16.71 -2.91 9.12
CA ALA A 50 -16.74 -3.34 7.73
C ALA A 50 -15.44 -4.04 7.30
N LYS A 51 -15.50 -4.79 6.19
CA LYS A 51 -14.31 -5.35 5.54
C LYS A 51 -13.70 -4.26 4.67
N TRP A 52 -12.47 -3.86 4.93
CA TRP A 52 -11.73 -2.89 4.13
C TRP A 52 -10.72 -3.60 3.23
N ARG A 53 -10.56 -3.10 2.01
CA ARG A 53 -9.53 -3.55 1.07
C ARG A 53 -8.80 -2.34 0.51
N TRP A 54 -7.53 -2.51 0.18
CA TRP A 54 -6.69 -1.48 -0.41
C TRP A 54 -5.61 -2.12 -1.29
N SER A 55 -4.81 -1.27 -1.91
CA SER A 55 -3.69 -1.63 -2.78
C SER A 55 -2.47 -0.81 -2.39
N TRP A 56 -1.30 -1.20 -2.89
CA TRP A 56 -0.04 -0.51 -2.64
C TRP A 56 0.47 0.12 -3.93
N ILE A 57 0.79 1.42 -3.88
CA ILE A 57 1.55 2.11 -4.93
C ILE A 57 2.88 2.53 -4.30
N GLY A 58 3.96 1.84 -4.65
CA GLY A 58 5.22 1.94 -3.91
C GLY A 58 5.02 1.46 -2.46
N ASN A 59 5.28 2.33 -1.49
CA ASN A 59 5.04 2.09 -0.06
C ASN A 59 3.84 2.89 0.48
N GLN A 60 2.98 3.39 -0.40
CA GLN A 60 1.80 4.17 -0.04
C GLN A 60 0.53 3.37 -0.25
N ILE A 61 -0.41 3.50 0.70
CA ILE A 61 -1.74 2.92 0.63
C ILE A 61 -2.52 3.64 -0.49
N SER A 62 -3.27 2.88 -1.28
CA SER A 62 -4.09 3.39 -2.38
C SER A 62 -5.38 2.59 -2.55
N ASN A 63 -6.42 3.20 -3.12
CA ASN A 63 -7.71 2.57 -3.41
C ASN A 63 -8.38 1.94 -2.17
N VAL A 64 -8.29 2.60 -1.01
CA VAL A 64 -8.95 2.15 0.23
C VAL A 64 -10.45 2.24 0.07
N TRP A 65 -11.14 1.11 0.23
CA TRP A 65 -12.60 1.09 0.24
C TRP A 65 -13.16 -0.06 1.08
N CYS A 66 -14.43 0.03 1.46
CA CYS A 66 -15.09 -0.97 2.29
C CYS A 66 -16.16 -1.78 1.54
N PHE A 67 -16.32 -3.01 2.02
CA PHE A 67 -17.13 -4.07 1.45
C PHE A 67 -18.03 -4.66 2.54
N CYS A 68 -19.22 -5.09 2.12
CA CYS A 68 -20.17 -5.72 3.02
C CYS A 68 -19.63 -7.07 3.50
N PRO A 69 -19.49 -7.32 4.81
CA PRO A 69 -18.99 -8.59 5.31
C PRO A 69 -19.94 -9.76 5.07
N ARG A 70 -21.20 -9.51 4.67
CA ARG A 70 -22.21 -10.54 4.43
C ARG A 70 -22.30 -11.01 2.98
N CYS A 71 -22.19 -10.09 2.02
CA CYS A 71 -22.39 -10.38 0.59
C CYS A 71 -21.26 -9.89 -0.32
N ASP A 72 -20.19 -9.35 0.26
CA ASP A 72 -19.00 -8.79 -0.42
C ASP A 72 -19.28 -7.66 -1.43
N ALA A 73 -20.50 -7.09 -1.42
CA ALA A 73 -20.82 -5.92 -2.22
C ALA A 73 -20.03 -4.69 -1.74
N ILE A 74 -19.60 -3.87 -2.69
CA ILE A 74 -19.02 -2.54 -2.43
C ILE A 74 -20.05 -1.71 -1.66
N LEU A 75 -19.66 -1.15 -0.52
CA LEU A 75 -20.54 -0.28 0.25
C LEU A 75 -20.61 1.11 -0.38
N VAL A 76 -21.81 1.68 -0.46
CA VAL A 76 -22.00 3.11 -0.78
C VAL A 76 -21.87 3.93 0.50
N TYR A 77 -21.64 5.23 0.39
CA TYR A 77 -21.49 6.12 1.55
C TYR A 77 -22.58 7.20 1.60
N ASP A 78 -22.93 7.62 2.80
CA ASP A 78 -23.73 8.82 3.08
C ASP A 78 -22.97 9.69 4.09
N ASP A 79 -22.53 10.85 3.62
CA ASP A 79 -21.86 11.88 4.43
C ASP A 79 -22.68 13.18 4.55
N SER A 80 -23.99 13.10 4.28
CA SER A 80 -24.90 14.26 4.29
C SER A 80 -24.90 15.00 5.64
N SER A 81 -24.72 14.28 6.75
CA SER A 81 -24.58 14.89 8.08
C SER A 81 -23.43 15.90 8.14
N CYS A 82 -22.34 15.68 7.42
CA CYS A 82 -21.16 16.56 7.45
C CYS A 82 -21.41 17.93 6.79
N ARG A 83 -22.53 18.10 6.08
CA ARG A 83 -22.92 19.36 5.42
C ARG A 83 -24.14 20.01 6.09
N SER A 84 -24.73 19.34 7.08
CA SER A 84 -25.91 19.82 7.78
C SER A 84 -25.51 20.62 9.01
N PHE A 85 -26.08 21.82 9.16
CA PHE A 85 -25.95 22.60 10.40
C PHE A 85 -26.80 22.05 11.55
N TYR A 86 -27.73 21.13 11.25
CA TYR A 86 -28.69 20.57 12.20
C TYR A 86 -28.37 19.15 12.65
N SER A 87 -27.27 18.55 12.16
CA SER A 87 -26.88 17.22 12.59
C SER A 87 -26.10 17.29 13.90
N ASP A 88 -26.52 16.49 14.88
CA ASP A 88 -25.87 16.41 16.20
C ASP A 88 -24.41 15.90 16.15
N ALA A 89 -24.03 15.18 15.08
CA ALA A 89 -22.66 14.71 14.87
C ALA A 89 -22.35 14.52 13.39
N ASN A 90 -21.18 15.02 12.96
CA ASN A 90 -20.63 14.73 11.64
C ASN A 90 -20.20 13.26 11.57
N LYS A 91 -20.71 12.53 10.59
CA LYS A 91 -20.37 11.14 10.35
C LYS A 91 -20.48 10.77 8.87
N THR A 92 -19.83 9.67 8.52
CA THR A 92 -20.00 8.98 7.25
C THR A 92 -20.51 7.58 7.51
N ASP A 93 -21.71 7.28 7.02
CA ASP A 93 -22.32 5.96 7.07
C ASP A 93 -21.97 5.18 5.80
N PHE A 94 -21.61 3.90 5.95
CA PHE A 94 -21.36 2.98 4.85
C PHE A 94 -22.48 1.95 4.78
N ILE A 95 -23.16 1.90 3.63
CA ILE A 95 -24.46 1.25 3.46
C ILE A 95 -24.33 0.13 2.43
N CYS A 96 -24.91 -1.03 2.72
CA CYS A 96 -24.99 -2.13 1.76
C CYS A 96 -26.33 -2.13 1.05
N GLU A 97 -26.35 -1.82 -0.24
CA GLU A 97 -27.58 -1.81 -1.03
C GLU A 97 -28.15 -3.22 -1.28
N ASN A 98 -27.31 -4.26 -1.20
CA ASN A 98 -27.69 -5.65 -1.43
C ASN A 98 -28.23 -6.36 -0.17
N CYS A 99 -27.97 -5.82 1.03
CA CYS A 99 -28.41 -6.38 2.31
C CYS A 99 -29.50 -5.51 2.97
N SER A 100 -30.57 -5.23 2.24
CA SER A 100 -31.71 -4.42 2.70
C SER A 100 -31.37 -2.97 3.04
N ARG A 101 -30.34 -2.39 2.39
CA ARG A 101 -29.90 -0.99 2.61
C ARG A 101 -29.54 -0.68 4.06
N ASN A 102 -29.02 -1.67 4.78
CA ASN A 102 -28.57 -1.49 6.15
C ASN A 102 -27.24 -0.74 6.19
N VAL A 103 -27.10 0.15 7.18
CA VAL A 103 -25.81 0.74 7.57
C VAL A 103 -24.95 -0.39 8.14
N VAL A 104 -23.80 -0.63 7.50
CA VAL A 104 -22.83 -1.67 7.90
C VAL A 104 -21.78 -1.10 8.83
N ALA A 105 -21.31 0.11 8.54
CA ALA A 105 -20.30 0.81 9.33
C ALA A 105 -20.63 2.30 9.40
N SER A 106 -20.18 2.97 10.47
CA SER A 106 -20.31 4.41 10.64
C SER A 106 -19.03 4.96 11.24
N ILE A 107 -18.44 5.96 10.60
CA ILE A 107 -17.22 6.63 11.07
C ILE A 107 -17.56 8.08 11.40
N SER A 108 -17.42 8.44 12.67
CA SER A 108 -17.65 9.79 13.17
C SER A 108 -16.46 10.71 12.92
N GLY A 109 -16.73 12.00 12.73
CA GLY A 109 -15.74 13.08 12.69
C GLY A 109 -15.63 13.80 11.37
N GLY A 110 -16.15 13.25 10.27
CA GLY A 110 -16.05 13.90 8.97
C GLY A 110 -16.64 13.12 7.80
N ASN A 111 -16.42 13.67 6.61
CA ASN A 111 -16.94 13.20 5.33
C ASN A 111 -16.23 11.92 4.84
N LYS A 112 -16.56 11.48 3.60
CA LYS A 112 -15.92 10.30 2.98
C LYS A 112 -14.39 10.34 3.06
N ASP A 113 -13.77 11.47 2.72
CA ASP A 113 -12.31 11.58 2.68
C ASP A 113 -11.69 11.49 4.08
N TYR A 114 -12.35 12.10 5.08
CA TYR A 114 -11.97 11.91 6.47
C TYR A 114 -12.07 10.44 6.89
N ALA A 115 -13.16 9.76 6.52
CA ALA A 115 -13.42 8.37 6.88
C ALA A 115 -12.39 7.41 6.25
N THR A 116 -12.09 7.53 4.96
CA THR A 116 -11.03 6.75 4.30
C THR A 116 -9.66 7.07 4.90
N GLY A 117 -9.37 8.34 5.18
CA GLY A 117 -8.13 8.73 5.84
C GLY A 117 -8.00 8.22 7.27
N ALA A 118 -9.11 8.01 7.99
CA ALA A 118 -9.09 7.38 9.31
C ALA A 118 -8.68 5.90 9.22
N VAL A 119 -9.15 5.20 8.18
CA VAL A 119 -8.75 3.82 7.90
C VAL A 119 -7.29 3.72 7.50
N GLU A 120 -6.80 4.62 6.64
CA GLU A 120 -5.37 4.68 6.28
C GLU A 120 -4.48 4.86 7.53
N ARG A 121 -4.85 5.78 8.43
CA ARG A 121 -4.12 5.98 9.69
C ARG A 121 -4.14 4.73 10.58
N GLU A 122 -5.23 3.97 10.57
CA GLU A 122 -5.34 2.73 11.34
C GLU A 122 -4.50 1.60 10.72
N ILE A 123 -4.46 1.48 9.38
CA ILE A 123 -3.56 0.58 8.66
C ILE A 123 -2.11 0.92 9.02
N ASP A 124 -1.71 2.19 8.92
CA ASP A 124 -0.36 2.65 9.28
C ASP A 124 -0.02 2.38 10.76
N ARG A 125 -0.99 2.56 11.66
CA ARG A 125 -0.82 2.23 13.09
C ARG A 125 -0.55 0.74 13.26
N ARG A 126 -1.35 -0.13 12.64
CA ARG A 126 -1.20 -1.60 12.71
C ARG A 126 0.12 -2.07 12.10
N ILE A 127 0.60 -1.43 11.05
CA ILE A 127 1.92 -1.70 10.46
C ILE A 127 3.02 -1.35 11.47
N ARG A 128 2.97 -0.14 12.07
CA ARG A 128 3.96 0.30 13.06
C ARG A 128 3.96 -0.52 14.34
N THR A 129 2.80 -1.02 14.79
CA THR A 129 2.69 -1.87 15.98
C THR A 129 2.88 -3.36 15.70
N GLY A 130 2.95 -3.77 14.44
CA GLY A 130 3.06 -5.17 14.03
C GLY A 130 1.75 -5.97 14.16
N GLU A 131 0.63 -5.32 14.46
CA GLU A 131 -0.69 -5.97 14.58
C GLU A 131 -1.16 -6.59 13.27
N TYR A 132 -0.73 -6.04 12.11
CA TYR A 132 -1.07 -6.57 10.80
C TYR A 132 -0.64 -8.02 10.58
N LYS A 133 0.37 -8.51 11.33
CA LYS A 133 0.86 -9.90 11.23
C LYS A 133 -0.12 -10.93 11.81
N LYS A 134 -1.18 -10.47 12.47
CA LYS A 134 -2.22 -11.33 13.06
C LYS A 134 -3.45 -11.47 12.17
N HIS A 135 -3.44 -10.79 11.02
CA HIS A 135 -4.49 -10.81 10.01
C HIS A 135 -4.45 -12.09 9.18
#